data_AF-A0AAN7K2L7-F1
#
_entry.id   AF-A0AAN7K2L7-F1
#
_cell.length_a   1.000
_cell.length_b   1.000
_cell.length_c   1.000
_cell.angle_alpha   90.00
_cell.angle_beta   90.00
_cell.angle_gamma   90.00
#
_symmetry.space_group_name_H-M   'P 1'
#
loop_
_entity.id
_entity.type
_entity.pdbx_description
1 polymer ?
#
loop_
_entity_poly.entity_id
_entity_poly.type
_entity_poly.pdbx_seq_one_letter_code
_entity_poly.pdbx_strand_id
1 'polypeptide(L)'
;MNLLERYQIHHYMDARPLHELQLESSNNIRLSKELETARQLRQVKGEDLQDLKLEELERLQNRLESVHARVLQTKNFSFASFIGDLQEAQLTEVNKGLKHQENGASYWNRINQV
;
A
#
# COMPACT_ATOMS: atom_id res chain seq x y z
N MET A 1 19.85 54.30 22.77
CA MET A 1 19.59 52.86 22.97
C MET A 1 19.76 52.53 24.44
N ASN A 2 18.68 52.12 25.11
CA ASN A 2 18.64 51.84 26.55
C ASN A 2 19.18 50.41 26.86
N LEU A 3 19.38 50.11 28.14
CA LEU A 3 19.96 48.83 28.59
C LEU A 3 19.08 47.62 28.21
N LEU A 4 17.75 47.79 28.21
CA LEU A 4 16.80 46.75 27.85
C LEU A 4 16.89 46.40 26.36
N GLU A 5 17.00 47.39 25.49
CA GLU A 5 17.20 47.23 24.05
C GLU A 5 18.52 46.49 23.75
N ARG A 6 19.61 46.82 24.46
CA ARG A 6 20.89 46.11 24.30
C ARG A 6 20.80 44.65 24.73
N TYR A 7 20.13 44.38 25.85
CA TYR A 7 19.93 43.01 26.34
C TYR A 7 19.10 42.17 25.36
N GLN A 8 18.01 42.73 24.83
CA GLN A 8 17.15 42.04 23.87
C GLN A 8 17.89 41.70 22.57
N ILE A 9 18.70 42.62 22.04
CA ILE A 9 19.50 42.36 20.85
C ILE A 9 20.51 41.25 21.11
N HIS A 10 21.24 41.31 22.23
CA HIS A 10 22.25 40.30 22.54
C HIS A 10 21.63 38.91 22.74
N HIS A 11 20.55 38.83 23.53
CA HIS A 11 19.82 37.58 23.74
C HIS A 11 19.26 37.00 22.43
N TYR A 12 18.75 37.85 21.54
CA TYR A 12 18.23 37.42 20.25
C TYR A 12 19.33 37.00 19.26
N MET A 13 20.50 37.65 19.31
CA MET A 13 21.68 37.31 18.53
C MET A 13 22.33 36.02 19.01
N ASP A 14 22.29 35.72 20.31
CA ASP A 14 22.83 34.47 20.87
C ASP A 14 21.84 33.30 20.71
N ALA A 15 20.52 33.55 20.76
CA ALA A 15 19.49 32.53 20.59
C ALA A 15 19.31 32.06 19.13
N ARG A 16 19.57 32.91 18.14
CA ARG A 16 19.44 32.57 16.71
C ARG A 16 20.39 31.45 16.26
N PRO A 17 21.72 31.53 16.48
CA PRO A 17 22.65 30.46 16.13
C PRO A 17 22.31 29.14 16.85
N LEU A 18 21.87 29.20 18.10
CA LEU A 18 21.43 28.01 18.83
C LEU A 18 20.20 27.36 18.18
N HIS A 19 19.24 28.18 17.73
CA HIS A 19 18.06 27.71 17.02
C HIS A 19 18.40 27.10 15.65
N GLU A 20 19.29 27.75 14.89
CA GLU A 20 19.77 27.25 13.59
C GLU A 20 20.52 25.92 13.76
N LEU A 21 21.36 25.78 14.77
CA LEU A 21 22.05 24.52 15.10
C LEU A 21 21.06 23.41 15.50
N GLN A 22 20.01 23.74 16.26
CA GLN A 22 18.96 22.76 16.60
C GLN A 22 18.18 22.31 15.36
N LEU A 23 17.84 23.23 14.47
CA LEU A 23 17.20 22.91 13.18
C LEU A 23 18.09 22.02 12.33
N GLU A 24 19.38 22.34 12.22
CA GLU A 24 20.36 21.54 11.48
C GLU A 24 20.52 20.13 12.07
N SER A 25 20.57 20.01 13.40
CA SER A 25 20.56 18.71 14.08
C SER A 25 19.29 17.92 13.75
N SER A 26 18.13 18.58 13.74
CA SER A 26 16.85 17.93 13.43
C SER A 26 16.79 17.45 11.97
N ASN A 27 17.33 18.25 11.04
CA ASN A 27 17.43 17.93 9.63
C ASN A 27 18.36 16.73 9.41
N ASN A 28 19.53 16.71 10.06
CA ASN A 28 20.47 15.59 9.98
C ASN A 28 19.87 14.28 10.49
N ILE A 29 19.10 14.33 11.59
CA ILE A 29 18.37 13.15 12.09
C ILE A 29 17.36 12.66 11.06
N ARG A 30 16.60 13.57 10.42
CA ARG A 30 15.64 13.19 9.38
C ARG A 30 16.32 12.57 8.17
N LEU A 31 17.37 13.21 7.66
CA LEU A 31 18.13 12.73 6.50
C LEU A 31 18.75 11.35 6.78
N SER A 32 19.29 11.13 7.98
CA SER A 32 19.84 9.83 8.37
C SER A 32 18.77 8.73 8.36
N LYS A 33 17.55 9.03 8.82
CA LYS A 33 16.43 8.08 8.78
C LYS A 33 15.98 7.77 7.35
N GLU A 34 15.93 8.77 6.48
CA GLU A 34 15.59 8.57 5.06
C GLU A 34 16.64 7.71 4.36
N LEU A 35 17.92 7.94 4.64
CA LEU A 35 19.04 7.16 4.09
C LEU A 35 18.96 5.70 4.54
N GLU A 36 18.68 5.46 5.82
CA GLU A 36 18.44 4.11 6.34
C GLU A 36 17.22 3.45 5.69
N THR A 37 16.12 4.19 5.50
CA THR A 37 14.93 3.68 4.82
C THR A 37 15.23 3.30 3.37
N ALA A 38 15.99 4.14 2.66
CA ALA A 38 16.42 3.87 1.29
C ALA A 38 17.32 2.63 1.21
N ARG A 39 18.23 2.45 2.17
CA ARG A 39 19.06 1.25 2.29
C ARG A 39 18.23 0.00 2.54
N GLN A 40 17.30 0.05 3.49
CA GLN A 40 16.38 -1.06 3.75
C GLN A 40 15.58 -1.43 2.50
N LEU A 41 15.10 -0.45 1.73
CA LEU A 41 14.37 -0.69 0.49
C LEU A 41 15.23 -1.42 -0.57
N ARG A 42 16.52 -1.12 -0.67
CA ARG A 42 17.45 -1.84 -1.53
C ARG A 42 17.67 -3.28 -1.04
N GLN A 43 17.80 -3.46 0.27
CA GLN A 43 17.93 -4.80 0.87
C GLN A 43 16.71 -5.69 0.62
N VAL A 44 15.47 -5.18 0.78
CA VAL A 44 14.28 -5.98 0.40
C VAL A 44 14.20 -6.28 -1.10
N LYS A 45 14.94 -5.56 -1.96
CA LYS A 45 15.09 -5.88 -3.40
C LYS A 45 16.22 -6.87 -3.69
N GLY A 46 17.01 -7.27 -2.68
CA GLY A 46 18.18 -8.13 -2.85
C GLY A 46 19.47 -7.39 -3.19
N GLU A 47 19.49 -6.07 -3.01
CA GLU A 47 20.67 -5.21 -3.21
C GLU A 47 21.34 -4.90 -1.85
N ASP A 48 22.60 -4.44 -1.84
CA ASP A 48 23.34 -4.03 -0.62
C ASP A 48 23.32 -5.05 0.55
N LEU A 49 23.31 -6.34 0.23
CA LEU A 49 23.23 -7.44 1.22
C LEU A 49 24.56 -7.74 1.91
N GLN A 50 25.68 -7.23 1.37
CA GLN A 50 27.04 -7.55 1.83
C GLN A 50 27.31 -7.08 3.27
N ASP A 51 26.57 -6.08 3.73
CA ASP A 51 26.71 -5.50 5.06
C ASP A 51 25.89 -6.23 6.12
N LEU A 52 25.05 -7.20 5.73
CA LEU A 52 24.18 -7.94 6.63
C LEU A 52 24.86 -9.22 7.12
N LYS A 53 24.70 -9.52 8.40
CA LYS A 53 25.07 -10.82 8.98
C LYS A 53 24.07 -11.88 8.53
N LEU A 54 24.49 -13.14 8.62
CA LEU A 54 23.64 -14.29 8.26
C LEU A 54 22.26 -14.26 8.97
N GLU A 55 22.25 -13.98 10.27
CA GLU A 55 20.99 -13.88 11.04
C GLU A 55 20.09 -12.74 10.54
N GLU A 56 20.68 -11.63 10.11
CA GLU A 56 19.92 -10.48 9.58
C GLU A 56 19.35 -10.80 8.20
N LEU A 57 20.09 -11.54 7.36
CA LEU A 57 19.61 -12.07 6.09
C LEU A 57 18.46 -13.06 6.27
N GLU A 58 18.56 -13.98 7.23
CA GLU A 58 17.48 -14.92 7.53
C GLU A 58 16.21 -14.20 8.00
N ARG A 59 16.35 -13.20 8.88
CA ARG A 59 15.20 -12.38 9.31
C ARG A 59 14.58 -11.61 8.14
N LEU A 60 15.40 -11.06 7.25
CA LEU A 60 14.93 -10.35 6.06
C LEU A 60 14.15 -11.29 5.13
N GLN A 61 14.69 -12.48 4.87
CA GLN A 61 14.05 -13.51 4.05
C GLN A 61 12.72 -13.95 4.65
N ASN A 62 12.68 -14.32 5.94
CA ASN A 62 11.45 -14.74 6.62
C ASN A 62 10.35 -13.67 6.54
N ARG A 63 10.73 -12.39 6.70
CA ARG A 63 9.80 -11.26 6.57
C ARG A 63 9.29 -11.12 5.13
N LEU A 64 10.17 -11.25 4.14
CA LEU A 64 9.79 -11.20 2.71
C LEU A 64 8.83 -12.34 2.35
N GLU A 65 9.13 -13.57 2.77
CA GLU A 65 8.29 -14.74 2.53
C GLU A 65 6.89 -14.58 3.15
N SER A 66 6.83 -14.10 4.40
CA SER A 66 5.56 -13.83 5.10
C SER A 66 4.72 -12.77 4.37
N VAL A 67 5.33 -11.65 3.99
CA VAL A 67 4.63 -10.59 3.25
C VAL A 67 4.19 -11.07 1.87
N HIS A 68 5.04 -11.82 1.18
CA HIS A 68 4.73 -12.40 -0.13
C HIS A 68 3.55 -13.37 -0.06
N ALA A 69 3.54 -14.27 0.92
CA ALA A 69 2.43 -15.19 1.17
C ALA A 69 1.12 -14.43 1.39
N ARG A 70 1.14 -13.36 2.20
CA ARG A 70 -0.05 -12.52 2.43
C ARG A 70 -0.53 -11.82 1.15
N VAL A 71 0.39 -11.27 0.35
CA VAL A 71 0.05 -10.62 -0.94
C VAL A 71 -0.60 -11.63 -1.89
N LEU A 72 -0.05 -12.84 -1.99
CA LEU A 72 -0.64 -13.91 -2.80
C LEU A 72 -2.03 -14.30 -2.32
N GLN A 73 -2.22 -14.50 -1.01
CA GLN A 73 -3.52 -14.80 -0.43
C GLN A 73 -4.56 -13.73 -0.77
N THR A 74 -4.24 -12.45 -0.56
CA THR A 74 -5.15 -11.34 -0.87
C THR A 74 -5.49 -11.27 -2.36
N LYS A 75 -4.49 -11.40 -3.24
CA LYS A 75 -4.73 -11.39 -4.68
C LYS A 75 -5.59 -12.58 -5.13
N ASN A 76 -5.28 -13.78 -4.65
CA ASN A 76 -6.04 -14.98 -4.99
C ASN A 76 -7.49 -14.88 -4.53
N PHE A 77 -7.73 -14.40 -3.31
CA PHE A 77 -9.09 -14.17 -2.81
C PHE A 77 -9.84 -13.16 -3.68
N SER A 78 -9.22 -12.03 -4.02
CA SER A 78 -9.84 -11.01 -4.87
C SER A 78 -10.17 -11.55 -6.27
N PHE A 79 -9.26 -12.31 -6.88
CA PHE A 79 -9.51 -12.93 -8.18
C PHE A 79 -10.62 -13.97 -8.12
N ALA A 80 -10.64 -14.82 -7.09
CA ALA A 80 -11.68 -15.82 -6.92
C ALA A 80 -13.06 -15.18 -6.75
N SER A 81 -13.15 -14.11 -5.94
CA SER A 81 -14.40 -13.34 -5.80
C SER A 81 -14.85 -12.76 -7.14
N PHE A 82 -13.94 -12.10 -7.86
CA PHE A 82 -14.27 -11.50 -9.16
C PHE A 82 -14.74 -12.53 -10.19
N ILE A 83 -14.10 -13.71 -10.22
CA ILE A 83 -14.53 -14.82 -11.08
C ILE A 83 -15.92 -15.31 -10.67
N GLY A 84 -16.19 -15.44 -9.37
CA GLY A 84 -17.52 -15.82 -8.87
C GLY A 84 -18.61 -14.84 -9.30
N ASP A 85 -18.37 -13.54 -9.12
CA ASP A 85 -19.31 -12.49 -9.51
C ASP A 85 -19.60 -12.51 -11.03
N LEU A 86 -18.57 -12.70 -11.85
CA LEU A 86 -18.72 -12.82 -13.30
C LEU A 86 -19.51 -14.08 -13.70
N GLN A 87 -19.23 -15.21 -13.07
CA GLN A 87 -19.94 -16.47 -13.33
C GLN A 87 -21.43 -16.35 -12.96
N GLU A 88 -21.73 -15.73 -11.81
CA GLU A 88 -23.11 -15.49 -11.39
C GLU A 88 -23.84 -14.56 -12.38
N ALA A 89 -23.21 -13.47 -12.81
CA ALA A 89 -23.77 -12.58 -13.81
C ALA A 89 -24.11 -13.32 -15.11
N GLN A 90 -23.21 -14.15 -15.63
CA GLN A 90 -23.45 -14.95 -16.83
C GLN A 90 -24.58 -15.97 -16.65
N LEU A 91 -24.61 -16.68 -15.52
CA LEU A 91 -25.66 -17.66 -15.22
C LEU A 91 -27.03 -16.99 -15.12
N THR A 92 -27.13 -15.81 -14.50
CA THR A 92 -28.39 -15.07 -14.41
C THR A 92 -28.86 -14.56 -15.77
N GLU A 93 -27.95 -14.13 -16.64
CA GLU A 93 -28.26 -13.72 -18.01
C GLU A 93 -28.78 -14.89 -18.86
N VAL A 94 -28.07 -16.02 -18.85
CA VAL A 94 -28.50 -17.24 -19.56
C VAL A 94 -29.86 -17.72 -19.05
N ASN A 95 -30.06 -17.77 -17.73
CA ASN A 95 -31.34 -18.18 -17.14
C ASN A 95 -32.50 -17.25 -17.54
N LYS A 96 -32.26 -15.93 -17.63
CA LYS A 96 -33.25 -15.00 -18.15
C LYS A 96 -33.59 -15.33 -19.60
N GLY A 97 -32.59 -15.53 -20.47
CA GLY A 97 -32.81 -15.89 -21.87
C GLY A 97 -33.63 -17.16 -22.04
N LEU A 98 -33.29 -18.22 -21.31
CA LEU A 98 -34.01 -19.50 -21.34
C LEU A 98 -35.48 -19.35 -20.92
N LYS A 99 -35.77 -18.61 -19.85
CA LYS A 99 -37.14 -18.34 -19.41
C LYS A 99 -37.96 -17.59 -20.46
N HIS A 100 -37.37 -16.63 -21.17
CA HIS A 100 -38.07 -15.93 -22.24
C HIS A 100 -38.42 -16.87 -23.40
N GLN A 101 -37.50 -17.77 -23.78
CA GLN A 101 -37.72 -18.75 -24.83
C GLN A 101 -38.79 -19.79 -24.44
N GLU A 102 -38.73 -20.31 -23.22
CA GLU A 102 -39.72 -21.27 -22.69
C GLU A 102 -41.12 -20.66 -22.66
N ASN A 103 -41.25 -19.44 -22.15
CA ASN A 103 -42.53 -18.73 -22.14
C ASN A 103 -43.05 -18.51 -23.56
N GLY A 104 -42.20 -18.05 -24.48
CA GLY A 104 -42.57 -17.87 -25.89
C GLY A 104 -43.05 -19.17 -26.55
N ALA A 105 -42.36 -20.28 -26.33
CA ALA A 105 -42.75 -21.60 -26.84
C ALA A 105 -44.09 -22.06 -26.24
N SER A 106 -44.31 -21.81 -24.95
CA SER A 106 -45.57 -22.12 -24.26
C SER A 106 -46.75 -21.31 -24.81
N TYR A 107 -46.56 -20.01 -25.08
CA TYR A 107 -47.57 -19.18 -25.75
C TYR A 107 -47.90 -19.67 -27.16
N TRP A 108 -46.88 -20.00 -27.97
CA TRP A 108 -47.08 -20.54 -29.33
C TRP A 108 -47.85 -21.86 -29.32
N ASN A 109 -47.50 -22.79 -28.43
CA ASN A 109 -48.22 -24.06 -28.30
C ASN A 109 -49.69 -23.86 -27.90
N ARG A 110 -49.97 -22.87 -27.04
CA ARG A 110 -51.33 -22.57 -26.59
C ARG A 110 -52.21 -21.94 -27.68
N ILE A 111 -51.62 -21.16 -28.60
CA ILE A 111 -52.34 -20.61 -29.77
C ILE A 111 -52.66 -21.72 -30.78
N ASN A 112 -51.75 -22.68 -30.98
CA ASN A 112 -51.90 -23.74 -31.98
C ASN A 112 -52.74 -24.96 -31.53
N GLN A 113 -53.27 -24.95 -30.30
CA GLN A 113 -54.13 -26.02 -29.75
C GLN A 113 -55.63 -25.63 -29.67
N VAL A 114 -56.04 -24.51 -30.28
CA VAL A 114 -57.44 -24.07 -30.44
C VAL A 114 -57.82 -24.13 -31.92
#